data_AF-A0A848DIQ9-F1
#
_entry.id   AF-A0A848DIQ9-F1
#
_cell.length_a   1.000
_cell.length_b   1.000
_cell.length_c   1.000
_cell.angle_alpha   90.00
_cell.angle_beta   90.00
_cell.angle_gamma   90.00
#
_symmetry.space_group_name_H-M   'P 1'
#
loop_
_entity.id
_entity.type
_entity.pdbx_description
1 polymer ?
#
loop_
_entity_poly.entity_id
_entity_poly.type
_entity_poly.pdbx_seq_one_letter_code
_entity_poly.pdbx_strand_id
1 'polypeptide(L)'
;MAAYDVGRFRTLVDVRGGTGILLRSILAATPGLDGVLFDRPDVVARAQLPPGATTVAGDFFTTVPDGGDAYRLSRVVHDRDDDEAVRILG
;
A
#
# COMPACT_ATOMS: atom_id res chain seq x y z
N MET A 1 10.72 16.66 5.56
CA MET A 1 9.96 15.40 5.48
C MET A 1 8.54 15.78 5.11
N ALA A 2 8.16 15.67 3.84
CA ALA A 2 6.85 16.13 3.38
C ALA A 2 5.77 15.17 3.91
N ALA A 3 5.03 15.62 4.93
CA ALA A 3 3.79 14.97 5.34
C ALA A 3 2.80 15.16 4.18
N TYR A 4 2.63 14.12 3.38
CA TYR A 4 1.63 14.13 2.31
C TYR A 4 0.26 14.22 2.99
N ASP A 5 -0.53 15.23 2.61
CA ASP A 5 -1.81 15.54 3.23
C ASP A 5 -2.85 14.48 2.85
N VAL A 6 -2.82 13.37 3.58
CA VAL A 6 -3.71 12.22 3.38
C VAL A 6 -5.14 12.50 3.83
N GLY A 7 -5.40 13.64 4.47
CA GLY A 7 -6.73 14.03 4.97
C GLY A 7 -7.76 14.34 3.88
N ARG A 8 -7.32 14.52 2.63
CA ARG A 8 -8.20 14.72 1.46
C ARG A 8 -8.75 13.41 0.89
N PHE A 9 -8.08 12.29 1.13
CA PHE A 9 -8.36 11.02 0.49
C PHE A 9 -9.26 10.18 1.39
N ARG A 10 -10.27 9.51 0.82
CA ARG A 10 -11.14 8.60 1.57
C ARG A 10 -10.54 7.20 1.63
N THR A 11 -9.77 6.80 0.62
CA THR A 11 -9.17 5.46 0.57
C THR A 11 -7.66 5.49 0.28
N LEU A 12 -6.87 4.97 1.21
CA LEU A 12 -5.42 4.79 1.07
C LEU A 12 -5.08 3.32 0.76
N VAL A 13 -4.42 3.09 -0.37
CA VAL A 13 -3.90 1.77 -0.77
C VAL A 13 -2.40 1.69 -0.44
N ASP A 14 -2.01 0.84 0.50
CA ASP A 14 -0.61 0.53 0.85
C ASP A 14 -0.15 -0.69 0.04
N VAL A 15 0.61 -0.43 -1.02
CA VAL A 15 1.13 -1.42 -1.97
C VAL A 15 2.50 -1.91 -1.51
N ARG A 16 2.67 -3.24 -1.46
CA ARG A 16 3.83 -3.91 -0.83
C ARG A 16 4.04 -3.49 0.63
N GLY A 17 2.92 -3.26 1.33
CA GLY A 17 2.90 -2.78 2.72
C GLY A 17 3.39 -3.80 3.75
N GLY A 18 3.70 -5.04 3.35
CA GLY A 18 4.12 -6.11 4.26
C GLY A 18 2.97 -6.51 5.18
N THR A 19 3.23 -6.56 6.48
CA THR A 19 2.21 -6.91 7.49
C THR A 19 1.25 -5.78 7.85
N GLY A 20 1.35 -4.62 7.19
CA GLY A 20 0.43 -3.48 7.39
C GLY A 20 0.75 -2.58 8.59
N ILE A 21 1.97 -2.68 9.15
CA ILE A 21 2.42 -1.91 10.32
C ILE A 21 2.29 -0.39 10.13
N LEU A 22 2.56 0.10 8.93
CA LEU A 22 2.48 1.52 8.66
C LEU A 22 1.05 1.94 8.35
N LEU A 23 0.32 1.14 7.55
CA LEU A 23 -1.10 1.37 7.30
C LEU A 23 -1.90 1.47 8.61
N ARG A 24 -1.69 0.56 9.57
CA ARG A 24 -2.39 0.63 10.88
C ARG A 24 -2.13 1.95 11.60
N SER A 25 -0.90 2.47 11.52
CA SER A 25 -0.49 3.69 12.23
C SER A 25 -1.13 4.92 11.59
N ILE A 26 -1.26 4.91 10.26
CA ILE A 26 -1.93 5.97 9.50
C ILE A 26 -3.44 5.97 9.79
N LEU A 27 -4.08 4.80 9.78
CA LEU A 27 -5.51 4.66 10.10
C LEU A 27 -5.81 5.07 11.55
N ALA A 28 -4.92 4.75 12.50
CA ALA A 28 -5.06 5.18 13.89
C ALA A 28 -4.92 6.71 14.06
N ALA A 29 -4.10 7.36 13.23
CA ALA A 29 -3.91 8.81 13.25
C ALA A 29 -4.98 9.59 12.45
N THR A 30 -5.71 8.90 11.56
CA THR A 30 -6.66 9.53 10.61
C THR A 30 -8.03 8.86 10.70
N PRO A 31 -8.87 9.23 11.69
CA PRO A 31 -10.22 8.70 11.81
C PRO A 31 -11.06 9.01 10.54
N GLY A 32 -11.69 7.99 9.97
CA GLY A 32 -12.52 8.12 8.76
C GLY A 32 -11.79 7.87 7.43
N LEU A 33 -10.51 7.54 7.46
CA LEU A 33 -9.77 7.03 6.30
C LEU A 33 -9.98 5.52 6.15
N ASP A 34 -10.37 5.07 4.96
CA ASP A 34 -10.39 3.65 4.59
C ASP A 34 -8.99 3.20 4.16
N GLY A 35 -8.57 2.02 4.62
CA GLY A 35 -7.26 1.46 4.32
C GLY A 35 -7.34 0.17 3.54
N VAL A 36 -6.57 0.06 2.46
CA VAL A 36 -6.40 -1.17 1.69
C VAL A 36 -4.93 -1.57 1.71
N LEU A 37 -4.62 -2.77 2.23
CA LEU A 37 -3.28 -3.35 2.11
C LEU A 37 -3.23 -4.26 0.90
N PHE A 38 -2.37 -3.95 -0.06
CA PHE A 38 -2.13 -4.77 -1.23
C PHE A 38 -0.73 -5.37 -1.19
N ASP A 39 -0.65 -6.70 -1.13
CA ASP A 39 0.62 -7.43 -1.15
C ASP A 39 0.41 -8.85 -1.70
N ARG A 40 1.48 -9.63 -1.80
CA ARG A 40 1.39 -11.02 -2.24
C ARG A 40 0.54 -11.86 -1.28
N PRO A 41 -0.13 -12.94 -1.76
CA PRO A 41 -0.98 -13.78 -0.94
C PRO A 41 -0.36 -14.27 0.38
N ASP A 42 0.92 -14.67 0.35
CA ASP A 42 1.67 -15.13 1.52
C ASP A 42 1.89 -14.04 2.57
N VAL A 43 1.95 -12.78 2.14
CA VAL A 43 2.21 -11.61 2.97
C VAL A 43 0.91 -11.09 3.58
N VAL A 44 -0.14 -10.91 2.77
CA VAL A 44 -1.45 -10.47 3.30
C VAL A 44 -2.06 -11.49 4.26
N ALA A 45 -1.77 -12.79 4.12
CA ALA A 45 -2.17 -13.81 5.10
C ALA A 45 -1.56 -13.59 6.49
N ARG A 46 -0.47 -12.84 6.59
CA ARG A 46 0.22 -12.51 7.86
C ARG A 46 -0.07 -11.08 8.32
N ALA A 47 -0.91 -10.34 7.60
CA ALA A 47 -1.25 -8.98 7.93
C ALA A 47 -2.09 -8.89 9.20
N GLN A 48 -1.80 -7.88 10.00
CA GLN A 48 -2.54 -7.58 11.23
C GLN A 48 -3.09 -6.17 11.11
N LEU A 49 -4.29 -6.05 10.57
CA LEU A 49 -4.94 -4.78 10.30
C LEU A 49 -6.10 -4.54 11.28
N PRO A 50 -6.40 -3.27 11.58
CA PRO A 50 -7.55 -2.93 12.41
C PRO A 50 -8.88 -3.25 11.69
N PRO A 51 -9.99 -3.41 12.45
CA PRO A 51 -11.32 -3.52 11.86
C PRO A 51 -11.62 -2.34 10.93
N GLY A 52 -12.16 -2.62 9.73
CA GLY A 52 -12.45 -1.62 8.71
C GLY A 52 -11.36 -1.45 7.65
N ALA A 53 -10.17 -2.03 7.85
CA ALA A 53 -9.16 -2.13 6.79
C ALA A 53 -9.36 -3.40 5.95
N THR A 54 -9.10 -3.28 4.65
CA THR A 54 -9.25 -4.37 3.68
C THR A 54 -7.87 -4.89 3.26
N THR A 55 -7.75 -6.21 3.05
CA THR A 55 -6.58 -6.81 2.41
C THR A 55 -6.93 -7.24 1.00
N VAL A 56 -6.03 -7.00 0.05
CA VAL A 56 -6.14 -7.48 -1.33
C VAL A 56 -4.85 -8.20 -1.68
N ALA A 57 -4.99 -9.46 -2.08
CA ALA A 57 -3.86 -10.27 -2.53
C ALA A 57 -3.66 -10.08 -4.03
N GLY A 58 -2.42 -9.86 -4.48
CA GLY A 58 -2.11 -9.82 -5.89
C GLY A 58 -0.64 -9.57 -6.19
N ASP A 59 -0.34 -9.45 -7.47
CA ASP A 59 0.98 -9.08 -7.96
C ASP A 59 0.97 -7.65 -8.51
N PHE A 60 1.73 -6.78 -7.84
CA PHE A 60 1.91 -5.37 -8.22
C PHE A 60 2.49 -5.20 -9.62
N PHE A 61 3.31 -6.14 -10.09
CA PHE A 61 3.88 -6.06 -11.44
C PHE A 61 2.85 -6.33 -12.53
N THR A 62 1.71 -6.94 -12.20
CA THR A 62 0.64 -7.24 -13.16
C THR A 62 -0.52 -6.26 -13.05
N THR A 63 -0.98 -5.95 -11.84
CA THR A 63 -2.17 -5.11 -11.61
C THR A 63 -2.16 -4.53 -10.20
N VAL A 64 -2.68 -3.31 -10.05
CA VAL A 64 -3.00 -2.69 -8.77
C VAL A 64 -4.51 -2.60 -8.58
N PRO A 65 -5.04 -2.64 -7.33
CA PRO A 65 -6.46 -2.48 -7.09
C PRO A 65 -6.96 -1.11 -7.59
N ASP A 66 -8.05 -1.07 -8.34
CA ASP A 66 -8.70 0.18 -8.74
C ASP A 66 -9.44 0.83 -7.57
N GLY A 67 -9.72 2.14 -7.68
CA GLY A 67 -10.54 2.86 -6.70
C GLY A 67 -9.82 3.38 -5.46
N GLY A 68 -8.48 3.34 -5.44
CA GLY A 68 -7.68 4.04 -4.44
C GLY A 68 -7.60 5.53 -4.74
N ASP A 69 -7.86 6.38 -3.73
CA ASP A 69 -7.66 7.82 -3.86
C ASP A 69 -6.17 8.20 -3.74
N ALA A 70 -5.40 7.39 -3.01
CA ALA A 70 -3.96 7.50 -2.89
C ALA A 70 -3.31 6.11 -2.86
N TYR A 71 -2.20 5.95 -3.59
CA TYR A 71 -1.40 4.73 -3.59
C TYR A 71 -0.04 5.03 -2.98
N ARG A 72 0.29 4.31 -1.91
CA ARG A 72 1.61 4.37 -1.29
C ARG A 72 2.40 3.13 -1.66
N LEU A 73 3.58 3.35 -2.24
CA LEU A 73 4.57 2.32 -2.53
C LEU A 73 5.75 2.50 -1.58
N SER A 74 5.90 1.56 -0.65
CA SER A 74 6.94 1.60 0.37
C SER A 74 7.83 0.37 0.21
N ARG A 75 9.03 0.59 -0.38
CA ARG A 75 10.11 -0.38 -0.67
C ARG A 75 10.24 -0.91 -2.11
N VAL A 76 9.93 -0.11 -3.13
CA VAL A 76 10.34 -0.43 -4.52
C VAL A 76 11.67 0.26 -4.91
N VAL A 77 12.14 1.25 -4.15
CA VAL A 77 13.32 2.07 -4.54
C VAL A 77 14.62 1.68 -3.81
N HIS A 78 14.63 0.61 -3.00
CA HIS A 78 15.82 0.23 -2.22
C HIS A 78 16.31 -1.21 -2.45
N ASP A 79 15.78 -1.91 -3.46
CA ASP A 79 16.18 -3.30 -3.70
C ASP A 79 16.33 -3.61 -5.20
N ARG A 80 16.87 -2.65 -5.97
CA ARG A 80 17.26 -2.88 -7.34
C ARG A 80 18.63 -2.28 -7.63
N ASP A 81 19.59 -3.19 -7.84
CA ASP A 81 20.57 -3.09 -8.92
C ASP A 81 19.88 -2.51 -10.18
N ASP A 82 20.59 -1.62 -10.85
CA ASP A 82 20.17 -0.63 -11.84
C ASP A 82 19.37 -1.11 -13.09
N ASP A 83 19.00 -2.38 -13.24
CA ASP A 83 18.58 -2.92 -14.54
C ASP A 83 17.06 -3.18 -14.73
N GLU A 84 16.21 -3.01 -13.72
CA GLU A 84 14.80 -3.41 -13.83
C GLU A 84 13.79 -2.27 -13.59
N ALA A 85 14.22 -1.01 -13.74
CA ALA A 85 13.35 0.18 -13.68
C ALA A 85 12.69 0.53 -15.03
N VAL A 86 13.13 -0.06 -16.14
CA VAL A 86 12.68 0.32 -17.50
C VAL A 86 11.43 -0.44 -17.99
N ARG A 87 11.05 -1.56 -17.37
CA ARG A 87 9.94 -2.41 -17.87
C ARG A 87 8.52 -2.01 -17.45
N ILE A 88 8.36 -1.08 -16.49
CA ILE A 88 7.02 -0.69 -15.99
C ILE A 88 6.41 0.48 -16.79
N LEU A 89 7.15 1.08 -17.74
CA LEU A 89 6.68 2.17 -18.61
C LEU A 89 6.62 1.79 -20.10
N GLY A 90 6.49 0.50 -20.41
CA GLY A 90 6.19 0.01 -21.76
C GLY A 90 4.70 -0.12 -21.99
#